data_AF-A0AAV6YJV4-F1
#
_entry.id   AF-A0AAV6YJV4-F1
#
_cell.length_a   1.000
_cell.length_b   1.000
_cell.length_c   1.000
_cell.angle_alpha   90.00
_cell.angle_beta   90.00
_cell.angle_gamma   90.00
#
_symmetry.space_group_name_H-M   'P 1'
#
loop_
_entity.id
_entity.type
_entity.pdbx_description
1 polymer ?
#
loop_
_entity_poly.entity_id
_entity_poly.type
_entity_poly.pdbx_seq_one_letter_code
_entity_poly.pdbx_strand_id
1 'polypeptide(L)'
;FRASQERKNCVAKEGSHYCVFTYPDFSVYIDTAFEVEAENALGQATSDPVVLDIITIVKPDPPDILSVSTAAEKVLRIEWKNPMENLKYNLRYRPKGSSEWSEVSSNRWPLL
;
A
#
# COMPACT_ATOMS: atom_id res chain seq x y z
N PHE A 1 3.18 -29.46 13.80
CA PHE A 1 2.57 -29.97 12.56
C PHE A 1 2.71 -28.90 11.48
N ARG A 2 3.63 -29.05 10.52
CA ARG A 2 3.64 -28.17 9.33
C ARG A 2 2.57 -28.72 8.39
N ALA A 3 1.41 -28.08 8.37
CA ALA A 3 0.48 -28.32 7.27
C ALA A 3 1.18 -27.89 5.98
N SER A 4 1.23 -28.77 4.99
CA SER A 4 1.66 -28.40 3.64
C SER A 4 0.66 -27.38 3.11
N GLN A 5 1.05 -26.10 3.06
CA GLN A 5 0.23 -25.07 2.44
C GLN A 5 0.05 -25.46 0.97
N GLU A 6 -1.20 -25.63 0.53
CA GLU A 6 -1.50 -25.84 -0.88
C GLU A 6 -0.94 -24.69 -1.71
N ARG A 7 -0.21 -25.00 -2.78
CA ARG A 7 0.21 -23.99 -3.75
C ARG A 7 -1.04 -23.44 -4.44
N LYS A 8 -1.36 -22.18 -4.18
CA LYS A 8 -2.39 -21.44 -4.92
C LYS A 8 -1.72 -20.78 -6.11
N ASN A 9 -2.22 -21.09 -7.30
CA ASN A 9 -1.71 -20.54 -8.55
C ASN A 9 -2.71 -19.51 -9.07
N CYS A 10 -2.20 -18.47 -9.71
CA CYS A 10 -3.02 -17.53 -10.44
C CYS A 10 -2.41 -17.32 -11.84
N VAL A 11 -3.24 -17.32 -12.88
CA VAL A 11 -2.78 -17.27 -14.27
C VAL A 11 -2.97 -15.85 -14.80
N ALA A 12 -1.88 -15.23 -15.27
CA ALA A 12 -1.94 -13.93 -15.90
C ALA A 12 -2.72 -14.00 -17.22
N LYS A 13 -3.53 -12.96 -17.50
CA LYS A 13 -4.20 -12.82 -18.80
C LYS A 13 -3.16 -12.57 -19.90
N GLU A 14 -3.49 -12.92 -21.13
CA GLU A 14 -2.62 -12.65 -22.28
C GLU A 14 -2.27 -11.15 -22.38
N GLY A 15 -0.99 -10.85 -22.59
CA GLY A 15 -0.46 -9.48 -22.58
C GLY A 15 -0.34 -8.83 -21.20
N SER A 16 -0.73 -9.51 -20.12
CA SER A 16 -0.55 -9.03 -18.74
C SER A 16 0.77 -9.52 -18.15
N HIS A 17 1.41 -8.66 -17.36
CA HIS A 17 2.59 -8.99 -16.54
C HIS A 17 2.25 -9.00 -15.04
N TYR A 18 0.96 -9.09 -14.71
CA TYR A 18 0.47 -9.21 -13.35
C TYR A 18 -0.66 -10.21 -13.26
N CYS A 19 -0.87 -10.71 -12.05
CA CYS A 19 -1.98 -11.54 -11.66
C CYS A 19 -2.41 -11.17 -10.24
N VAL A 20 -3.64 -11.47 -9.86
CA VAL A 20 -4.25 -11.01 -8.61
C VAL A 20 -4.77 -12.20 -7.83
N PHE A 21 -4.30 -12.35 -6.60
CA PHE A 21 -4.90 -13.22 -5.60
C PHE A 21 -5.96 -12.41 -4.84
N THR A 22 -7.18 -12.95 -4.78
CA THR A 22 -8.28 -12.35 -4.01
C THR A 22 -8.55 -13.18 -2.76
N TYR A 23 -9.04 -12.56 -1.69
CA TYR A 23 -9.50 -13.32 -0.54
C TYR A 23 -10.55 -14.35 -0.98
N PRO A 24 -10.47 -15.63 -0.55
CA PRO A 24 -9.62 -16.18 0.52
C PRO A 24 -8.30 -16.84 0.05
N ASP A 25 -7.84 -16.60 -1.18
CA ASP A 25 -6.67 -17.26 -1.76
C ASP A 25 -5.32 -16.76 -1.19
N PHE A 26 -5.36 -15.85 -0.23
CA PHE A 26 -4.20 -15.36 0.48
C PHE A 26 -4.45 -15.28 1.99
N SER A 27 -3.37 -15.38 2.77
CA SER A 27 -3.38 -15.27 4.23
C SER A 27 -2.46 -14.14 4.69
N VAL A 28 -2.88 -13.42 5.73
CA VAL A 28 -2.08 -12.40 6.43
C VAL A 28 -1.51 -12.98 7.72
N TYR A 29 -0.43 -12.39 8.26
CA TYR A 29 0.26 -12.86 9.47
C TYR A 29 1.05 -14.16 9.29
N ILE A 30 1.45 -14.45 8.04
CA ILE A 30 2.28 -15.61 7.69
C ILE A 30 3.19 -15.28 6.51
N ASP A 31 4.46 -15.66 6.62
CA ASP A 31 5.42 -15.55 5.53
C ASP A 31 5.05 -16.51 4.39
N THR A 32 4.85 -15.96 3.19
CA THR A 32 4.48 -16.70 1.98
C THR A 32 5.54 -16.46 0.90
N ALA A 33 5.96 -17.54 0.23
CA ALA A 33 6.85 -17.46 -0.93
C ALA A 33 6.05 -17.25 -2.21
N PHE A 34 6.37 -16.21 -2.97
CA PHE A 34 5.80 -15.90 -4.27
C PHE A 34 6.84 -16.12 -5.36
N GLU A 35 6.44 -16.84 -6.40
CA GLU A 35 7.27 -17.17 -7.56
C GLU A 35 6.47 -16.90 -8.84
N VAL A 36 7.15 -16.54 -9.92
CA VAL A 36 6.56 -16.42 -11.25
C VAL A 36 7.13 -17.52 -12.14
N GLU A 37 6.24 -18.28 -12.76
CA GLU A 37 6.57 -19.32 -13.72
C GLU A 37 6.16 -18.85 -15.12
N ALA A 38 7.07 -18.96 -16.08
CA ALA A 38 6.84 -18.65 -17.49
C ALA A 38 7.18 -19.86 -18.36
N GLU A 39 6.28 -20.18 -19.28
CA GLU A 39 6.39 -21.34 -20.16
C GLU A 39 6.21 -20.94 -21.63
N ASN A 40 7.01 -21.54 -22.51
CA ASN A 40 6.86 -21.45 -23.95
C ASN A 40 7.20 -22.80 -24.60
N ALA A 41 7.11 -22.89 -25.94
CA ALA A 41 7.33 -24.14 -26.68
C ALA A 41 8.73 -24.76 -26.51
N LEU A 42 9.72 -24.01 -26.00
CA LEU A 42 11.09 -24.48 -25.76
C LEU A 42 11.33 -24.89 -24.30
N GLY A 43 10.40 -24.59 -23.38
CA GLY A 43 10.50 -24.99 -21.98
C GLY A 43 9.91 -23.99 -21.00
N GLN A 44 10.30 -24.14 -19.75
CA GLN A 44 9.77 -23.41 -18.61
C GLN A 44 10.90 -22.82 -17.77
N ALA A 45 10.65 -21.65 -17.18
CA ALA A 45 11.54 -20.99 -16.23
C ALA A 45 10.74 -20.43 -15.04
N THR A 46 11.33 -20.48 -13.85
CA THR A 46 10.76 -19.96 -12.60
C THR A 46 11.68 -18.89 -12.03
N SER A 47 11.10 -17.81 -11.49
CA SER A 47 11.86 -16.75 -10.82
C SER A 47 12.42 -17.22 -9.47
N ASP A 48 13.37 -16.46 -8.92
CA ASP A 48 13.70 -16.58 -7.50
C ASP A 48 12.47 -16.26 -6.63
N PRO A 49 12.28 -16.94 -5.48
CA PRO A 49 11.16 -16.69 -4.59
C PRO A 49 11.31 -15.37 -3.84
N VAL A 50 10.20 -14.63 -3.75
CA VAL A 50 10.06 -13.49 -2.82
C VAL A 50 9.25 -13.96 -1.61
N VAL A 51 9.88 -13.96 -0.43
CA VAL A 51 9.23 -14.33 0.82
C VAL A 51 8.79 -13.08 1.57
N LEU A 52 7.49 -12.94 1.81
CA LEU A 52 6.93 -11.84 2.59
C LEU A 52 5.59 -12.21 3.23
N ASP A 53 5.22 -11.48 4.27
CA ASP A 53 3.85 -11.44 4.78
C ASP A 53 3.10 -10.28 4.13
N ILE A 54 1.91 -10.58 3.60
CA ILE A 54 1.07 -9.63 2.86
C ILE A 54 0.75 -8.38 3.69
N ILE A 55 0.64 -8.50 5.02
CA ILE A 55 0.38 -7.35 5.89
C ILE A 55 1.47 -6.27 5.81
N THR A 56 2.69 -6.64 5.41
CA THR A 56 3.85 -5.73 5.32
C THR A 56 3.90 -4.91 4.04
N ILE A 57 3.16 -5.33 3.01
CA ILE A 57 3.13 -4.67 1.69
C ILE A 57 1.79 -4.00 1.38
N VAL A 58 0.93 -3.85 2.39
CA VAL A 58 -0.36 -3.17 2.25
C VAL A 58 -0.14 -1.74 1.77
N LYS A 59 -0.85 -1.37 0.70
CA LYS A 59 -0.94 0.00 0.20
C LYS A 59 -2.30 0.58 0.60
N PRO A 60 -2.39 1.41 1.64
CA PRO A 60 -3.64 2.05 2.04
C PRO A 60 -4.13 3.00 0.96
N ASP A 61 -5.45 3.21 0.89
CA ASP A 61 -6.03 4.34 0.16
C ASP A 61 -5.53 5.67 0.76
N PRO A 62 -5.54 6.78 0.00
CA PRO A 62 -5.23 8.09 0.56
C PRO A 62 -6.31 8.51 1.59
N PRO A 63 -5.96 9.35 2.59
CA PRO A 63 -6.96 9.92 3.48
C PRO A 63 -7.88 10.90 2.74
N ASP A 64 -9.17 10.88 3.09
CA ASP A 64 -10.16 11.80 2.53
C ASP A 64 -10.14 13.11 3.31
N ILE A 65 -9.80 14.23 2.67
CA ILE A 65 -9.90 15.56 3.27
C ILE A 65 -11.38 15.90 3.41
N LEU A 66 -11.87 15.99 4.66
CA LEU A 66 -13.26 16.31 4.99
C LEU A 66 -13.50 17.81 4.98
N SER A 67 -12.58 18.58 5.56
CA SER A 67 -12.72 20.03 5.63
C SER A 67 -11.37 20.74 5.73
N VAL A 68 -11.35 21.99 5.25
CA VAL A 68 -10.28 22.97 5.46
C VAL A 68 -10.95 24.28 5.86
N SER A 69 -10.61 24.81 7.02
CA SER A 69 -11.22 26.03 7.56
C SER A 69 -10.18 26.95 8.21
N THR A 70 -10.47 28.25 8.27
CA THR A 70 -9.64 29.22 8.97
C THR A 70 -9.93 29.17 10.47
N ALA A 71 -8.94 28.79 11.27
CA ALA A 71 -9.07 28.77 12.73
C ALA A 71 -8.65 30.11 13.36
N ALA A 72 -7.64 30.77 12.77
CA ALA A 72 -7.18 32.11 13.16
C ALA A 72 -6.43 32.77 11.99
N GLU A 73 -5.97 34.01 12.16
CA GLU A 73 -5.12 34.67 11.18
C GLU A 73 -3.86 33.81 10.93
N LYS A 74 -3.66 33.39 9.67
CA LYS A 74 -2.57 32.50 9.22
C LYS A 74 -2.60 31.08 9.82
N VAL A 75 -3.72 30.64 10.39
CA VAL A 75 -3.89 29.26 10.89
C VAL A 75 -5.06 28.58 10.20
N LEU A 76 -4.79 27.44 9.57
CA LEU A 76 -5.80 26.57 8.98
C LEU A 76 -5.99 25.34 9.86
N ARG A 77 -7.26 24.93 10.02
CA ARG A 77 -7.64 23.64 10.58
C ARG A 77 -8.04 22.73 9.42
N ILE A 78 -7.50 21.51 9.44
CA ILE A 78 -7.76 20.47 8.44
C ILE A 78 -8.28 19.25 9.17
N GLU A 79 -9.35 18.66 8.64
CA GLU A 79 -9.91 17.41 9.15
C GLU A 79 -9.96 16.40 8.00
N TRP A 80 -9.54 15.17 8.28
CA TRP A 80 -9.54 14.09 7.29
C TRP A 80 -10.01 12.78 7.92
N LYS A 81 -10.48 11.86 7.07
CA LYS A 81 -10.84 10.50 7.46
C LYS A 81 -9.66 9.57 7.23
N ASN A 82 -9.31 8.78 8.24
CA ASN A 82 -8.28 7.76 8.13
C ASN A 82 -8.82 6.55 7.35
N PRO A 83 -8.09 6.03 6.36
CA PRO A 83 -8.50 4.86 5.58
C PRO A 83 -8.30 3.55 6.37
N MET A 84 -7.34 3.53 7.30
CA MET A 84 -7.11 2.42 8.25
C MET A 84 -6.40 2.92 9.52
N GLU A 85 -6.25 2.04 10.51
CA GLU A 85 -5.58 2.32 11.78
C GLU A 85 -4.04 2.33 11.64
N ASN A 86 -3.36 2.93 12.63
CA ASN A 86 -1.89 2.91 12.78
C ASN A 86 -1.08 3.49 11.60
N LEU A 87 -1.63 4.51 10.94
CA LEU A 87 -0.95 5.19 9.83
C LEU A 87 -0.06 6.35 10.28
N LYS A 88 0.95 6.63 9.47
CA LYS A 88 1.76 7.86 9.54
C LYS A 88 1.45 8.72 8.33
N TYR A 89 1.44 10.05 8.51
CA TYR A 89 1.02 10.99 7.48
C TYR A 89 2.10 12.02 7.21
N ASN A 90 2.27 12.35 5.93
CA ASN A 90 3.00 13.52 5.46
C ASN A 90 1.98 14.54 4.97
N LEU A 91 1.87 15.68 5.65
CA LEU A 91 0.96 16.75 5.27
C LEU A 91 1.71 17.80 4.46
N ARG A 92 1.25 18.03 3.23
CA ARG A 92 1.79 19.05 2.33
C ARG A 92 0.73 20.08 1.97
N TYR A 93 1.15 21.34 1.87
CA TYR A 93 0.27 22.46 1.50
C TYR A 93 0.99 23.43 0.57
N ARG A 94 0.21 24.20 -0.21
CA ARG A 94 0.71 25.30 -1.04
C ARG A 94 -0.32 26.40 -1.15
N PRO A 95 0.08 27.68 -1.26
CA PRO A 95 -0.84 28.75 -1.65
C PRO A 95 -1.42 28.49 -3.04
N LYS A 96 -2.67 28.92 -3.27
CA LYS A 96 -3.30 28.84 -4.58
C LYS A 96 -2.47 29.63 -5.60
N GLY A 97 -2.09 28.98 -6.70
CA GLY A 97 -1.26 29.57 -7.76
C GLY A 97 0.26 29.34 -7.62
N SER A 98 0.74 28.85 -6.48
CA SER A 98 2.15 28.43 -6.31
C SER A 98 2.39 27.07 -6.96
N SER A 99 3.59 26.79 -7.50
CA SER A 99 4.03 25.43 -7.88
C SER A 99 4.67 24.67 -6.72
N GLU A 100 5.22 25.39 -5.75
CA GLU A 100 6.04 24.82 -4.69
C GLU A 100 5.18 24.33 -3.52
N TRP A 101 5.48 23.11 -3.05
CA TRP A 101 4.83 22.50 -1.89
C TRP A 101 5.69 22.66 -0.64
N SER A 102 5.04 23.05 0.46
CA SER A 102 5.62 23.01 1.81
C SER A 102 5.14 21.75 2.52
N GLU A 103 5.97 21.20 3.40
CA GLU A 103 5.65 20.05 4.24
C GLU A 103 5.61 20.44 5.72
N VAL A 104 4.66 19.88 6.46
CA VAL A 104 4.58 20.07 7.91
C VAL A 104 5.62 19.16 8.57
N SER A 105 6.50 19.73 9.40
CA SER A 105 7.62 18.99 10.01
C SER A 105 7.17 18.07 11.15
N SER A 106 7.58 16.79 11.08
CA SER A 106 7.20 15.70 12.01
C SER A 106 7.41 16.03 13.48
N ASN A 107 8.37 16.91 13.78
CA ASN A 107 8.78 17.32 15.12
C ASN A 107 7.73 18.18 15.87
N ARG A 108 6.63 18.55 15.22
CA ARG A 108 5.57 19.40 15.79
C ARG A 108 4.23 18.67 15.95
N TRP A 109 4.17 17.38 15.64
CA TRP A 109 3.04 16.56 16.08
C TRP A 109 3.13 16.44 17.61
N PRO A 110 2.09 16.82 18.37
CA PRO A 110 2.07 16.48 19.79
C PRO A 110 2.14 14.95 19.88
N LEU A 111 3.19 14.47 20.55
CA LEU A 111 3.18 13.13 21.11
C LEU A 111 1.91 13.06 21.98
N LEU A 112 0.92 12.29 21.53
CA LEU A 112 -0.16 11.87 22.41
C LEU A 112 0.42 11.06 23.57
#